data_AF-A0A3S4QH67-F1
#
_entry.id   AF-A0A3S4QH67-F1
#
_cell.length_a   1.000
_cell.length_b   1.000
_cell.length_c   1.000
_cell.angle_alpha   90.00
_cell.angle_beta   90.00
_cell.angle_gamma   90.00
#
_symmetry.space_group_name_H-M   'P 1'
#
loop_
_entity.id
_entity.type
_entity.pdbx_description
1 polymer ?
#
loop_
_entity_poly.entity_id
_entity_poly.type
_entity_poly.pdbx_seq_one_letter_code
_entity_poly.pdbx_strand_id
1 'polypeptide(L)'
;MSVETKGEKKECCKHKQKQTVICKATELPLYGNPHPPKDRIMLDEPNLIEEGIRSARVAIASQLSFLDGAFVRGKQIVETAVNHSRTTYDYITDETNNVSKAVAITGGGLLGLLLSARKGFFKKVLYSSLGVVSAAAVCYPKQSLETIQVSAYIVKNKGPSLLKEYTGIDIEKHAESKKKVEDTIEEARLKSAEMPKSRDQSKPADRDLISNRSSK
;
A
#
# COMPACT_ATOMS: atom_id res chain seq x y z
N MET A 1 46.46 74.00 18.10
CA MET A 1 46.82 73.28 16.86
C MET A 1 47.73 72.14 17.30
N SER A 2 47.42 70.86 17.15
CA SER A 2 46.63 70.20 16.12
C SER A 2 45.95 68.94 16.67
N VAL A 3 44.81 68.65 16.08
CA VAL A 3 44.04 67.40 16.12
C VAL A 3 44.88 66.30 15.45
N GLU A 4 44.84 65.06 15.95
CA GLU A 4 44.59 63.89 15.08
C GLU A 4 44.39 62.59 15.87
N THR A 5 43.35 61.90 15.44
CA THR A 5 42.78 60.64 15.92
C THR A 5 43.58 59.43 15.46
N LYS A 6 43.83 58.46 16.34
CA LYS A 6 44.18 57.06 16.05
C LYS A 6 43.63 56.25 17.22
N GLY A 7 42.86 55.18 17.07
CA GLY A 7 42.80 54.18 16.03
C GLY A 7 42.54 52.89 16.79
N GLU A 8 41.39 52.28 16.56
CA GLU A 8 40.85 51.15 17.29
C GLU A 8 41.73 49.89 17.17
N LYS A 9 42.09 49.27 18.29
CA LYS A 9 42.32 47.82 18.40
C LYS A 9 41.83 47.36 19.78
N LYS A 10 40.56 46.96 19.85
CA LYS A 10 40.06 46.25 21.03
C LYS A 10 40.70 44.86 21.04
N GLU A 11 41.44 44.57 22.09
CA GLU A 11 41.95 43.24 22.40
C GLU A 11 40.78 42.28 22.60
N CYS A 12 40.47 41.47 21.58
CA CYS A 12 39.59 40.33 21.75
C CYS A 12 40.40 39.10 22.18
N CYS A 13 40.07 38.63 23.38
CA CYS A 13 40.14 37.23 23.80
C CYS A 13 41.53 36.66 24.15
N LYS A 14 42.04 37.07 25.30
CA LYS A 14 42.75 36.13 26.20
C LYS A 14 41.76 35.10 26.73
N HIS A 15 41.45 34.03 25.99
CA HIS A 15 41.03 32.75 26.59
C HIS A 15 41.05 31.60 25.58
N LYS A 16 42.00 30.69 25.80
CA LYS A 16 42.04 29.30 25.31
C LYS A 16 42.19 29.07 23.81
N GLN A 17 43.28 29.54 23.22
CA GLN A 17 43.98 28.69 22.24
C GLN A 17 44.66 27.56 23.01
N LYS A 18 43.94 26.45 23.18
CA LYS A 18 44.55 25.19 23.63
C LYS A 18 45.47 24.76 22.50
N GLN A 19 46.78 24.85 22.74
CA GLN A 19 47.86 24.44 21.84
C GLN A 19 47.46 23.16 21.09
N THR A 20 47.36 23.24 19.76
CA THR A 20 47.17 22.05 18.92
C THR A 20 48.45 21.23 19.00
N VAL A 21 48.48 20.30 19.96
CA VAL A 21 49.49 19.26 20.02
C VAL A 21 49.36 18.44 18.73
N ILE A 22 50.43 18.36 17.95
CA ILE A 22 50.48 17.50 16.77
C ILE A 22 50.53 16.06 17.30
N CYS A 23 49.39 15.37 17.28
CA CYS A 23 49.28 13.97 17.71
C CYS A 23 49.87 13.05 16.63
N LYS A 24 50.63 12.02 17.03
CA LYS A 24 51.10 10.99 16.10
C LYS A 24 49.95 10.06 15.70
N ALA A 25 49.99 9.51 14.48
CA ALA A 25 48.97 8.59 13.99
C ALA A 25 48.74 7.36 14.90
N THR A 26 49.76 6.95 15.67
CA THR A 26 49.70 5.85 16.64
C THR A 26 48.98 6.21 17.95
N GLU A 27 48.80 7.51 18.24
CA GLU A 27 48.08 8.01 19.42
C GLU A 27 46.59 8.24 19.14
N LEU A 28 46.15 8.02 17.89
CA LEU A 28 44.75 8.00 17.54
C LEU A 28 44.19 6.63 17.94
N PRO A 29 43.19 6.57 18.83
CA PRO A 29 42.66 5.29 19.29
C PRO A 29 42.01 4.54 18.11
N LEU A 30 42.66 3.47 17.64
CA LEU A 30 42.17 2.72 16.47
C LEU A 30 40.80 2.06 16.69
N TYR A 31 40.41 1.76 17.93
CA TYR A 31 39.16 1.03 18.22
C TYR A 31 38.39 1.49 19.47
N GLY A 32 38.66 2.67 20.02
CA GLY A 32 37.89 3.11 21.18
C GLY A 32 38.15 4.56 21.57
N ASN A 33 37.14 5.41 21.43
CA ASN A 33 37.23 6.80 21.86
C ASN A 33 37.47 6.85 23.40
N PRO A 34 38.63 7.33 23.89
CA PRO A 34 38.91 7.42 25.33
C PRO A 34 38.06 8.50 26.03
N HIS A 35 37.40 9.34 25.25
CA HIS A 35 36.41 10.30 25.69
C HIS A 35 35.11 10.01 24.94
N PRO A 36 34.38 8.93 25.28
CA PRO A 36 33.07 8.72 24.70
C PRO A 36 32.28 10.01 24.92
N PRO A 37 31.65 10.57 23.88
CA PRO A 37 30.82 11.73 24.10
C PRO A 37 29.80 11.34 25.17
N LYS A 38 29.57 12.21 26.16
CA LYS A 38 28.51 12.02 27.16
C LYS A 38 27.14 12.23 26.52
N ASP A 39 27.00 11.85 25.27
CA ASP A 39 25.74 11.75 24.57
C ASP A 39 25.11 10.53 25.22
N ARG A 40 24.36 10.78 26.30
CA ARG A 40 23.43 9.78 26.81
C ARG A 40 22.56 9.48 25.59
N ILE A 41 22.71 8.28 25.05
CA ILE A 41 21.64 7.70 24.25
C ILE A 41 20.50 7.61 25.26
N MET A 42 19.70 8.67 25.35
CA MET A 42 18.44 8.60 26.05
C MET A 42 17.68 7.56 25.23
N LEU A 43 17.61 6.34 25.76
CA LEU A 43 16.50 5.47 25.44
C LEU A 43 15.29 6.27 25.92
N ASP A 44 14.74 7.08 25.01
CA ASP A 44 13.51 7.78 25.26
C ASP A 44 12.49 6.68 25.58
N GLU A 45 11.75 6.84 26.69
CA GLU A 45 10.74 5.84 27.00
C GLU A 45 9.74 5.81 25.83
N PRO A 46 9.39 4.62 25.33
CA PRO A 46 8.58 4.52 24.12
C PRO A 46 7.28 5.26 24.35
N ASN A 47 7.03 6.26 23.50
CA ASN A 47 5.79 7.00 23.57
C ASN A 47 4.63 6.03 23.24
N LEU A 48 3.43 6.26 23.79
CA LEU A 48 2.27 5.36 23.63
C LEU A 48 1.98 4.98 22.16
N ILE A 49 2.25 5.89 21.23
CA ILE A 49 2.09 5.67 19.79
C ILE A 49 3.16 4.74 19.21
N GLU A 50 4.40 4.85 19.69
CA GLU A 50 5.49 3.96 19.25
C GLU A 50 5.26 2.53 19.69
N GLU A 51 4.72 2.34 20.91
CA GLU A 51 4.33 1.03 21.40
C GLU A 51 3.14 0.46 20.62
N GLY A 52 2.15 1.28 20.25
CA GLY A 52 1.04 0.89 19.38
C GLY A 52 1.51 0.44 17.99
N ILE A 53 2.41 1.19 17.35
CA ILE A 53 2.97 0.83 16.04
C ILE A 53 3.84 -0.42 16.16
N ARG A 54 4.62 -0.55 17.24
CA ARG A 54 5.47 -1.72 17.51
C ARG A 54 4.66 -2.98 17.70
N SER A 55 3.61 -2.93 18.53
CA SER A 55 2.72 -4.07 18.78
C SER A 55 1.98 -4.48 17.51
N ALA A 56 1.44 -3.52 16.75
CA ALA A 56 0.82 -3.79 15.45
C ALA A 56 1.82 -4.43 14.47
N ARG A 57 3.05 -3.90 14.37
CA ARG A 57 4.08 -4.45 13.48
C ARG A 57 4.44 -5.88 13.86
N VAL A 58 4.65 -6.17 15.14
CA VAL A 58 5.03 -7.52 15.59
C VAL A 58 3.89 -8.52 15.33
N ALA A 59 2.65 -8.12 15.60
CA ALA A 59 1.48 -8.94 15.30
C ALA A 59 1.38 -9.24 13.80
N ILE A 60 1.46 -8.21 12.95
CA ILE A 60 1.36 -8.34 11.50
C ILE A 60 2.53 -9.14 10.92
N ALA A 61 3.78 -8.84 11.32
CA ALA A 61 4.97 -9.50 10.80
C ALA A 61 4.96 -11.01 11.07
N SER A 62 4.47 -11.44 12.24
CA SER A 62 4.33 -12.86 12.56
C SER A 62 3.37 -13.59 11.60
N GLN A 63 2.28 -12.92 11.20
CA GLN A 63 1.30 -13.50 10.26
C GLN A 63 1.74 -13.43 8.81
N LEU A 64 2.43 -12.36 8.40
CA LEU A 64 2.91 -12.19 7.02
C LEU A 64 3.91 -13.28 6.62
N SER A 65 4.75 -13.73 7.55
CA SER A 65 5.74 -14.79 7.26
C SER A 65 5.11 -16.11 6.80
N PHE A 66 3.95 -16.49 7.35
CA PHE A 66 3.19 -17.65 6.93
C PHE A 66 2.56 -17.44 5.54
N LEU A 67 2.07 -16.23 5.30
CA LEU A 67 1.47 -15.86 4.02
C LEU A 67 2.51 -15.90 2.89
N ASP A 68 3.72 -15.39 3.08
CA ASP A 68 4.77 -15.44 2.05
C ASP A 68 5.08 -16.88 1.61
N GLY A 69 5.21 -17.81 2.56
CA GLY A 69 5.41 -19.22 2.25
C GLY A 69 4.22 -19.85 1.53
N ALA A 70 3.00 -19.50 1.92
CA ALA A 70 1.78 -19.96 1.25
C ALA A 70 1.64 -19.38 -0.16
N PHE A 71 2.00 -18.11 -0.36
CA PHE A 71 1.97 -17.43 -1.65
C PHE A 71 2.98 -18.02 -2.63
N VAL A 72 4.21 -18.30 -2.18
CA VAL A 72 5.23 -18.94 -3.03
C VAL A 72 4.78 -20.33 -3.48
N ARG A 73 4.28 -21.15 -2.56
CA ARG A 73 3.73 -22.48 -2.88
C ARG A 73 2.52 -22.38 -3.81
N GLY A 74 1.61 -21.46 -3.50
CA GLY A 74 0.43 -21.20 -4.32
C GLY A 74 0.81 -20.82 -5.74
N LYS A 75 1.79 -19.92 -5.91
CA LYS A 75 2.29 -19.51 -7.23
C LYS A 75 2.85 -20.69 -8.02
N GLN A 76 3.67 -21.54 -7.40
CA GLN A 76 4.23 -22.72 -8.05
C GLN A 76 3.15 -23.73 -8.47
N ILE A 77 2.14 -23.95 -7.63
CA ILE A 77 1.02 -24.84 -7.94
C ILE A 77 0.19 -24.27 -9.09
N VAL A 78 -0.10 -22.97 -9.07
CA VAL A 78 -0.86 -22.30 -10.13
C VAL A 78 -0.10 -22.37 -11.46
N GLU A 79 1.20 -22.08 -11.47
CA GLU A 79 2.01 -22.14 -12.68
C GLU A 79 2.06 -23.56 -13.27
N THR A 80 2.25 -24.57 -12.41
CA THR A 80 2.23 -25.99 -12.82
C THR A 80 0.86 -26.38 -13.36
N ALA A 81 -0.21 -25.99 -12.68
CA ALA A 81 -1.58 -26.28 -13.07
C ALA A 81 -1.95 -25.61 -14.39
N VAL A 82 -1.56 -24.35 -14.60
CA VAL A 82 -1.79 -23.63 -15.87
C VAL A 82 -1.08 -24.35 -17.01
N ASN A 83 0.19 -24.74 -16.81
CA ASN A 83 0.93 -25.44 -17.86
C ASN A 83 0.30 -26.81 -18.20
N HIS A 84 -0.26 -27.52 -17.22
CA HIS A 84 -0.94 -28.79 -17.45
C HIS A 84 -2.38 -28.63 -17.98
N SER A 85 -3.04 -27.51 -17.71
CA SER A 85 -4.45 -27.30 -18.08
C SER A 85 -4.63 -26.63 -19.45
N ARG A 86 -3.58 -26.10 -20.07
CA ARG A 86 -3.64 -25.48 -21.41
C ARG A 86 -4.30 -26.37 -22.45
N THR A 87 -3.90 -27.64 -22.55
CA THR A 87 -4.45 -28.59 -23.53
C THR A 87 -5.94 -28.84 -23.30
N THR A 88 -6.36 -28.97 -22.05
CA THR A 88 -7.78 -29.11 -21.67
C THR A 88 -8.56 -27.82 -21.94
N TYR A 89 -7.95 -26.66 -21.70
CA TYR A 89 -8.57 -25.36 -21.97
C TYR A 89 -8.83 -25.17 -23.48
N ASP A 90 -7.84 -25.51 -24.31
CA ASP A 90 -7.98 -25.46 -25.77
C ASP A 90 -9.10 -26.41 -26.24
N TYR A 91 -9.18 -27.63 -25.67
CA TYR A 91 -10.25 -28.59 -25.99
C TYR A 91 -11.66 -28.13 -25.60
N ILE A 92 -11.82 -27.44 -24.46
CA ILE A 92 -13.13 -26.93 -24.00
C ILE A 92 -13.54 -25.69 -24.79
N THR A 93 -12.59 -24.85 -25.17
CA THR A 93 -12.85 -23.62 -25.92
C THR A 93 -13.11 -23.86 -27.40
N ASP A 94 -12.63 -25.00 -27.93
CA ASP A 94 -12.86 -25.41 -29.31
C ASP A 94 -14.35 -25.34 -29.71
N GLU A 95 -14.59 -24.88 -30.94
CA GLU A 95 -15.91 -24.50 -31.44
C GLU A 95 -16.81 -25.71 -31.69
N THR A 96 -16.22 -26.88 -31.92
CA THR A 96 -16.94 -28.10 -32.26
C THR A 96 -17.60 -28.77 -31.05
N ASN A 97 -17.16 -28.46 -29.83
CA ASN A 97 -17.48 -29.24 -28.64
C ASN A 97 -18.43 -28.52 -27.68
N ASN A 98 -19.64 -28.19 -28.15
CA ASN A 98 -20.69 -27.55 -27.33
C ASN A 98 -21.05 -28.34 -26.05
N VAL A 99 -20.90 -29.66 -26.08
CA VAL A 99 -21.14 -30.54 -24.92
C VAL A 99 -20.15 -30.26 -23.79
N SER A 100 -18.86 -30.13 -24.11
CA SER A 100 -17.80 -29.81 -23.11
C SER A 100 -18.05 -28.46 -22.45
N LYS A 101 -18.53 -27.47 -23.22
CA LYS A 101 -18.90 -26.14 -22.74
C LYS A 101 -20.06 -26.20 -21.74
N ALA A 102 -21.11 -26.95 -22.08
CA ALA A 102 -22.26 -27.14 -21.19
C ALA A 102 -21.88 -27.86 -19.89
N VAL A 103 -21.01 -28.87 -19.95
CA VAL A 103 -20.49 -29.57 -18.77
C VAL A 103 -19.69 -28.62 -17.88
N ALA A 104 -18.80 -27.81 -18.45
CA ALA A 104 -18.02 -26.84 -17.69
C ALA A 104 -18.91 -25.82 -16.97
N ILE A 105 -19.92 -25.27 -17.65
CA ILE A 105 -20.84 -24.27 -17.08
C ILE A 105 -21.71 -24.87 -15.96
N THR A 106 -22.29 -26.04 -16.22
CA THR A 106 -23.12 -26.75 -15.22
C THR A 106 -22.29 -27.18 -14.02
N GLY A 107 -21.05 -27.64 -14.24
CA GLY A 107 -20.08 -27.94 -13.21
C GLY A 107 -19.73 -26.71 -12.35
N GLY A 108 -19.54 -25.54 -12.96
CA GLY A 108 -19.29 -24.28 -12.25
C GLY A 108 -20.46 -23.86 -11.35
N GLY A 109 -21.70 -24.02 -11.83
CA GLY A 109 -22.90 -23.76 -11.04
C GLY A 109 -23.08 -24.75 -9.87
N LEU A 110 -22.86 -26.04 -10.13
CA LEU A 110 -22.94 -27.08 -9.10
C LEU A 110 -21.87 -26.89 -8.02
N LEU A 111 -20.65 -26.51 -8.42
CA LEU A 111 -19.57 -26.17 -7.51
C LEU A 111 -19.97 -24.95 -6.66
N GLY A 112 -20.49 -23.89 -7.27
CA GLY A 112 -21.01 -22.73 -6.55
C GLY A 112 -22.12 -23.08 -5.55
N LEU A 113 -22.99 -24.02 -5.91
CA LEU A 113 -24.03 -24.55 -5.03
C LEU A 113 -23.44 -25.36 -3.86
N LEU A 114 -22.41 -26.17 -4.12
CA LEU A 114 -21.73 -26.97 -3.09
C LEU A 114 -21.00 -26.08 -2.08
N LEU A 115 -20.29 -25.03 -2.54
CA LEU A 115 -19.64 -24.05 -1.67
C LEU A 115 -20.64 -23.26 -0.81
N SER A 116 -21.90 -23.18 -1.25
CA SER A 116 -22.98 -22.49 -0.55
C SER A 116 -23.95 -23.44 0.16
N ALA A 117 -23.70 -24.75 0.15
CA ALA A 117 -24.61 -25.77 0.69
C ALA A 117 -24.99 -25.51 2.17
N ARG A 118 -24.03 -25.05 2.99
CA ARG A 118 -24.21 -24.73 4.41
C ARG A 118 -24.78 -23.33 4.69
N LYS A 119 -24.99 -22.51 3.65
CA LYS A 119 -25.50 -21.14 3.77
C LYS A 119 -27.01 -21.08 3.45
N GLY A 120 -27.63 -19.94 3.75
CA GLY A 120 -29.06 -19.70 3.47
C GLY A 120 -29.39 -19.68 1.97
N PHE A 121 -30.68 -19.75 1.65
CA PHE A 121 -31.19 -19.86 0.27
C PHE A 121 -30.69 -18.76 -0.67
N PHE A 122 -30.73 -17.49 -0.25
CA PHE A 122 -30.23 -16.37 -1.06
C PHE A 122 -28.74 -16.51 -1.41
N LYS A 123 -27.92 -16.95 -0.46
CA LYS A 123 -26.50 -17.21 -0.69
C LYS A 123 -26.30 -18.40 -1.64
N LYS A 124 -27.17 -19.41 -1.60
CA LYS A 124 -27.12 -20.50 -2.57
C LYS A 124 -27.34 -20.02 -4.00
N VAL A 125 -28.36 -19.20 -4.20
CA VAL A 125 -28.65 -18.63 -5.53
C VAL A 125 -27.51 -17.74 -6.01
N LEU A 126 -27.00 -16.83 -5.17
CA LEU A 126 -25.91 -15.93 -5.54
C LEU A 126 -24.61 -16.66 -5.87
N TYR A 127 -24.21 -17.65 -5.07
CA TYR A 127 -22.96 -18.36 -5.31
C TYR A 127 -23.05 -19.31 -6.50
N SER A 128 -24.22 -19.94 -6.71
CA SER A 128 -24.48 -20.75 -7.90
C SER A 128 -24.48 -19.88 -9.16
N SER A 129 -25.20 -18.75 -9.16
CA SER A 129 -25.22 -17.84 -10.30
C SER A 129 -23.83 -17.27 -10.62
N LEU A 130 -23.05 -16.90 -9.59
CA LEU A 130 -21.67 -16.47 -9.77
C LEU A 130 -20.77 -17.58 -10.35
N GLY A 131 -20.98 -18.83 -9.93
CA GLY A 131 -20.27 -19.99 -10.47
C GLY A 131 -20.60 -20.23 -11.94
N VAL A 132 -21.88 -20.16 -12.31
CA VAL A 132 -22.33 -20.28 -13.71
C VAL A 132 -21.76 -19.13 -14.55
N VAL A 133 -21.87 -17.88 -14.09
CA VAL A 133 -21.41 -16.68 -14.81
C VAL A 133 -19.89 -16.73 -15.02
N SER A 134 -19.13 -17.10 -13.99
CA SER A 134 -17.67 -17.20 -14.11
C SER A 134 -17.24 -18.30 -15.09
N ALA A 135 -17.86 -19.48 -15.03
CA ALA A 135 -17.59 -20.56 -15.97
C ALA A 135 -17.99 -20.19 -17.42
N ALA A 136 -19.13 -19.51 -17.60
CA ALA A 136 -19.58 -19.04 -18.91
C ALA A 136 -18.64 -17.98 -19.50
N ALA A 137 -18.12 -17.05 -18.68
CA ALA A 137 -17.16 -16.04 -19.13
C ALA A 137 -15.85 -16.68 -19.63
N VAL A 138 -15.38 -17.73 -18.96
CA VAL A 138 -14.17 -18.47 -19.36
C VAL A 138 -14.41 -19.27 -20.64
N CYS A 139 -15.61 -19.82 -20.81
CA CYS A 139 -15.97 -20.70 -21.92
C CYS A 139 -16.41 -19.96 -23.21
N TYR A 140 -16.93 -18.73 -23.09
CA TYR A 140 -17.41 -17.89 -24.20
C TYR A 140 -16.85 -16.45 -24.10
N PRO A 141 -15.53 -16.25 -24.16
CA PRO A 141 -14.92 -14.95 -23.89
C PRO A 141 -15.41 -13.86 -24.84
N LYS A 142 -15.50 -14.13 -26.15
CA LYS A 142 -15.92 -13.14 -27.17
C LYS A 142 -17.38 -12.68 -26.95
N GLN A 143 -18.30 -13.63 -26.81
CA GLN A 143 -19.73 -13.34 -26.61
C GLN A 143 -20.03 -12.74 -25.24
N SER A 144 -19.25 -13.12 -24.21
CA SER A 144 -19.42 -12.59 -22.85
C SER A 144 -19.14 -11.08 -22.79
N LEU A 145 -18.12 -10.59 -23.48
CA LEU A 145 -17.76 -9.16 -23.44
C LEU A 145 -18.86 -8.29 -24.06
N GLU A 146 -19.41 -8.70 -25.20
CA GLU A 146 -20.50 -7.98 -25.87
C GLU A 146 -21.77 -7.97 -25.01
N THR A 147 -22.14 -9.13 -24.48
CA THR A 147 -23.33 -9.26 -23.63
C THR A 147 -23.18 -8.53 -22.29
N ILE A 148 -21.98 -8.48 -21.71
CA ILE A 148 -21.68 -7.71 -20.51
C ILE A 148 -21.82 -6.20 -20.77
N GLN A 149 -21.33 -5.70 -21.91
CA GLN A 149 -21.47 -4.27 -22.24
C GLN A 149 -22.93 -3.86 -22.40
N VAL A 150 -23.70 -4.63 -23.17
CA VAL A 150 -25.12 -4.35 -23.40
C VAL A 150 -25.91 -4.45 -22.10
N SER A 151 -25.68 -5.51 -21.30
CA SER A 151 -26.36 -5.67 -20.01
C SER A 151 -25.97 -4.59 -19.01
N ALA A 152 -24.70 -4.18 -18.95
CA ALA A 152 -24.25 -3.09 -18.10
C ALA A 152 -24.95 -1.76 -18.47
N TYR A 153 -25.10 -1.47 -19.76
CA TYR A 153 -25.85 -0.29 -20.22
C TYR A 153 -27.31 -0.33 -19.77
N ILE A 154 -27.98 -1.49 -19.93
CA ILE A 154 -29.37 -1.67 -19.52
C ILE A 154 -29.52 -1.53 -18.00
N VAL A 155 -28.64 -2.17 -17.23
CA VAL A 155 -28.65 -2.12 -15.75
C VAL A 155 -28.39 -0.71 -15.26
N LYS A 156 -27.47 0.04 -15.89
CA LYS A 156 -27.21 1.43 -15.51
C LYS A 156 -28.42 2.33 -15.76
N ASN A 157 -29.10 2.17 -16.89
CA ASN A 157 -30.18 3.08 -17.29
C ASN A 157 -31.55 2.70 -16.73
N LYS A 158 -31.84 1.40 -16.56
CA LYS A 158 -33.15 0.87 -16.12
C LYS A 158 -33.10 0.10 -14.81
N GLY A 159 -31.92 -0.27 -14.32
CA GLY A 159 -31.77 -0.97 -13.04
C GLY A 159 -32.30 -0.18 -11.83
N PRO A 160 -31.96 1.11 -11.64
CA PRO A 160 -32.39 1.82 -10.43
C PRO A 160 -33.92 1.97 -10.33
N SER A 161 -34.61 2.18 -11.46
CA SER A 161 -36.08 2.26 -11.47
C SER A 161 -36.75 0.93 -11.17
N LEU A 162 -36.27 -0.17 -11.76
CA LEU A 162 -36.82 -1.51 -11.49
C LEU A 162 -36.56 -1.97 -10.06
N LEU A 163 -35.36 -1.74 -9.53
CA LEU A 163 -35.04 -2.08 -8.13
C LEU A 163 -35.92 -1.29 -7.15
N LYS A 164 -36.20 -0.02 -7.43
CA LYS A 164 -37.10 0.79 -6.61
C LYS A 164 -38.52 0.24 -6.58
N GLU A 165 -39.03 -0.24 -7.71
CA GLU A 165 -40.37 -0.83 -7.80
C GLU A 165 -40.50 -2.13 -6.99
N TYR A 166 -39.51 -3.02 -7.08
CA TYR A 166 -39.58 -4.33 -6.40
C TYR A 166 -39.11 -4.33 -4.95
N THR A 167 -38.14 -3.48 -4.60
CA THR A 167 -37.48 -3.50 -3.29
C THR A 167 -37.69 -2.25 -2.45
N GLY A 168 -38.19 -1.15 -3.06
CA GLY A 168 -38.34 0.14 -2.38
C GLY A 168 -37.02 0.82 -2.00
N ILE A 169 -35.87 0.25 -2.38
CA ILE A 169 -34.53 0.75 -2.02
C ILE A 169 -34.01 1.69 -3.12
N ASP A 170 -33.70 2.95 -2.78
CA ASP A 170 -33.07 3.93 -3.68
C ASP A 170 -31.57 3.62 -3.81
N ILE A 171 -31.18 2.88 -4.86
CA ILE A 171 -29.77 2.53 -5.12
C ILE A 171 -28.92 3.75 -5.51
N GLU A 172 -29.48 4.77 -6.17
CA GLU A 172 -28.72 5.97 -6.58
C GLU A 172 -28.04 6.67 -5.39
N LYS A 173 -28.76 6.85 -4.27
CA LYS A 173 -28.21 7.46 -3.05
C LYS A 173 -27.06 6.63 -2.45
N HIS A 174 -27.15 5.31 -2.54
CA HIS A 174 -26.11 4.39 -2.06
C HIS A 174 -24.92 4.25 -3.03
N ALA A 175 -25.14 4.44 -4.33
CA ALA A 175 -24.09 4.43 -5.34
C ALA A 175 -23.26 5.72 -5.28
N GLU A 176 -23.89 6.87 -5.07
CA GLU A 176 -23.20 8.15 -4.84
C GLU A 176 -22.36 8.13 -3.56
N SER A 177 -22.87 7.54 -2.48
CA SER A 177 -22.11 7.42 -1.23
C SER A 177 -20.94 6.46 -1.35
N LYS A 178 -21.07 5.35 -2.08
CA LYS A 178 -19.95 4.46 -2.40
C LYS A 178 -18.90 5.14 -3.27
N LYS A 179 -19.29 5.83 -4.34
CA LYS A 179 -18.35 6.54 -5.22
C LYS A 179 -17.55 7.58 -4.44
N LYS A 180 -18.22 8.36 -3.58
CA LYS A 180 -17.57 9.33 -2.71
C LYS A 180 -16.56 8.68 -1.76
N VAL A 181 -16.89 7.51 -1.20
CA VAL A 181 -15.99 6.74 -0.33
C VAL A 181 -14.80 6.18 -1.12
N GLU A 182 -15.02 5.67 -2.33
CA GLU A 182 -13.98 5.11 -3.20
C GLU A 182 -13.03 6.20 -3.71
N ASP A 183 -13.55 7.37 -4.07
CA ASP A 183 -12.77 8.56 -4.43
C ASP A 183 -11.97 9.11 -3.24
N THR A 184 -12.52 9.08 -2.02
CA THR A 184 -11.80 9.49 -0.80
C THR A 184 -10.66 8.51 -0.45
N ILE A 185 -10.86 7.21 -0.71
CA ILE A 185 -9.86 6.15 -0.47
C ILE A 185 -8.74 6.21 -1.50
N GLU A 186 -9.06 6.46 -2.78
CA GLU A 186 -8.06 6.67 -3.83
C GLU A 186 -7.32 8.01 -3.66
N GLU A 187 -8.00 9.09 -3.24
CA GLU A 187 -7.37 10.37 -2.91
C GLU A 187 -6.46 10.27 -1.67
N ALA A 188 -6.81 9.43 -0.69
CA ALA A 188 -5.94 9.09 0.44
C ALA A 188 -4.75 8.21 0.06
N ARG A 189 -4.90 7.32 -0.93
CA ARG A 189 -3.79 6.55 -1.52
C ARG A 189 -2.83 7.42 -2.32
N LEU A 190 -3.32 8.40 -3.08
CA LEU A 190 -2.49 9.35 -3.81
C LEU A 190 -1.71 10.28 -2.85
N LYS A 191 -2.38 10.82 -1.83
CA LYS A 191 -1.74 11.71 -0.82
C LYS A 191 -0.70 10.99 0.05
N SER A 192 -0.86 9.68 0.28
CA SER A 192 0.15 8.87 0.98
C SER A 192 1.33 8.48 0.08
N ALA A 193 1.16 8.51 -1.25
CA ALA A 193 2.23 8.35 -2.22
C ALA A 193 3.01 9.67 -2.50
N GLU A 194 2.38 10.83 -2.31
CA GLU A 194 2.95 12.17 -2.58
C GLU A 194 3.54 12.91 -1.36
N MET A 195 3.78 12.24 -0.22
CA MET A 195 4.51 12.91 0.86
C MET A 195 5.93 13.29 0.40
N PRO A 196 6.31 14.58 0.37
CA PRO A 196 7.70 14.95 0.17
C PRO A 196 8.51 14.38 1.33
N LYS A 197 9.56 13.64 0.99
CA LYS A 197 10.57 13.16 1.93
C LYS A 197 11.40 14.35 2.41
N SER A 198 10.83 15.26 3.19
CA SER A 198 11.55 16.31 3.91
C SER A 198 11.18 16.23 5.38
N ARG A 199 11.94 15.41 6.13
CA ARG A 199 11.93 15.43 7.60
C ARG A 199 12.84 16.55 8.09
N ASP A 200 12.62 17.76 7.60
CA ASP A 200 13.31 18.94 8.11
C ASP A 200 12.33 19.71 8.98
N GLN A 201 12.35 19.39 10.29
CA GLN A 201 11.59 20.10 11.32
C GLN A 201 12.33 21.37 11.79
N SER A 202 13.16 21.98 10.94
CA SER A 202 13.79 23.24 11.25
C SER A 202 12.79 24.39 11.01
N LYS A 203 12.56 25.19 12.05
CA LYS A 203 11.74 26.41 11.95
C LYS A 203 12.44 27.39 10.99
N PRO A 204 11.69 28.15 10.16
CA PRO A 204 12.28 29.12 9.24
C PRO A 204 13.06 30.24 9.93
N ALA A 205 12.90 30.42 11.25
CA ALA A 205 13.62 31.40 12.06
C ALA A 205 15.06 31.00 12.44
N ASP A 206 15.46 29.72 12.30
CA ASP A 206 16.83 29.28 12.62
C ASP A 206 17.79 29.38 11.43
N ARG A 207 17.30 29.81 10.25
CA ARG A 207 18.08 29.89 9.01
C ARG A 207 19.16 30.98 9.04
N ASP A 208 18.95 32.01 9.86
CA ASP A 208 19.82 33.19 9.93
C ASP A 208 20.95 33.08 10.96
N LEU A 209 20.97 31.99 11.76
CA LEU A 209 22.02 31.74 12.75
C LEU A 209 23.33 31.22 12.12
N ILE A 210 23.27 30.71 10.89
CA ILE A 210 24.41 30.04 10.23
C ILE A 210 25.11 30.94 9.20
N SER A 211 24.47 32.02 8.73
CA SER A 211 24.98 32.85 7.63
C SER A 211 26.05 33.88 8.05
N ASN A 212 26.13 34.26 9.33
CA ASN A 212 27.01 35.35 9.77
C ASN A 212 28.45 34.94 10.13
N ARG A 213 28.86 33.69 9.89
CA ARG A 213 30.23 33.23 10.22
C ARG A 213 31.23 33.30 9.05
N SER A 214 30.79 33.62 7.83
CA SER A 214 31.64 33.56 6.63
C SER A 214 32.15 34.91 6.12
N SER A 215 32.01 36.01 6.88
CA SER A 215 32.55 37.30 6.44
C SER A 215 33.06 38.14 7.62
N LYS A 216 34.22 37.76 8.15
CA LYS A 216 35.35 38.63 8.56
C LYS A 216 36.38 37.85 9.38
#